data_AF-A0A7R9UBT8-F1
#
_entry.id   AF-A0A7R9UBT8-F1
#
_cell.length_a   1.000
_cell.length_b   1.000
_cell.length_c   1.000
_cell.angle_alpha   90.00
_cell.angle_beta   90.00
_cell.angle_gamma   90.00
#
_symmetry.space_group_name_H-M   'P 1'
#
loop_
_entity.id
_entity.type
_entity.pdbx_description
1 polymer ?
#
loop_
_entity_poly.entity_id
_entity_poly.type
_entity_poly.pdbx_seq_one_letter_code
_entity_poly.pdbx_strand_id
1 'polypeptide(L)'
;SPWPPTSQQHLSRAIIASMRAIVVLTTALLARAQQFAGEAEERAYNEYAHFIRQELGLLEPERQIQRRLQSDLDVCQLKGDSSLCPIADMPEYTSTLVASGGDTRCLLDDSAPYQFQVVPGARKDKLLLYFQGGGACWTELSTRVPLCLTDIVPEIPLKGVLNNSEPINPYADYTVVMVLYCSGDVYTGDVVRDYTVRGSSVVQIGQRNTQSVLDWVVAQQRNGGLSSTLEDLVILGDSAGSIGVQLWAARIGAALSWKSTVVVPDAYLAVFPDSIGQVIRDFGACGFFESEALQKDCYEGVITVEDIALDTIKRTGPTVPFLYTSAKSDLLQIGLYAALVLSGGERLTNIVTKEEWYRLGDELLLRFEDL
;
A
#
# COMPACT_ATOMS: atom_id res chain seq x y z
N SER A 1 -33.96 -7.38 -5.41
CA SER A 1 -34.86 -6.55 -4.58
C SER A 1 -34.35 -5.13 -4.52
N PRO A 2 -35.22 -4.10 -4.60
CA PRO A 2 -34.81 -2.73 -4.27
C PRO A 2 -34.63 -2.61 -2.75
N TRP A 3 -33.58 -1.89 -2.35
CA TRP A 3 -33.08 -1.75 -0.98
C TRP A 3 -34.06 -1.02 -0.03
N PRO A 4 -34.07 -1.32 1.28
CA PRO A 4 -34.94 -0.68 2.25
C PRO A 4 -34.50 0.77 2.61
N PRO A 5 -35.42 1.64 3.10
CA PRO A 5 -35.20 3.10 3.20
C PRO A 5 -34.09 3.55 4.17
N THR A 6 -33.68 2.69 5.11
CA THR A 6 -32.64 3.00 6.09
C THR A 6 -31.23 3.00 5.50
N SER A 7 -31.00 2.33 4.36
CA SER A 7 -29.69 2.33 3.68
C SER A 7 -29.41 3.63 2.90
N GLN A 8 -30.42 4.46 2.61
CA GLN A 8 -30.24 5.71 1.87
C GLN A 8 -29.64 6.83 2.74
N GLN A 9 -29.99 6.91 4.03
CA GLN A 9 -29.50 7.97 4.92
C GLN A 9 -28.01 7.81 5.29
N HIS A 10 -27.51 6.57 5.40
CA HIS A 10 -26.09 6.29 5.62
C HIS A 10 -25.24 6.54 4.36
N LEU A 11 -25.78 6.22 3.17
CA LEU A 11 -25.17 6.55 1.88
C LEU A 11 -24.97 8.07 1.75
N SER A 12 -25.98 8.87 2.11
CA SER A 12 -25.91 10.34 2.01
C SER A 12 -24.83 10.95 2.91
N ARG A 13 -24.61 10.43 4.13
CA ARG A 13 -23.61 11.00 5.06
C ARG A 13 -22.17 10.71 4.64
N ALA A 14 -21.91 9.51 4.12
CA ALA A 14 -20.58 9.14 3.63
C ALA A 14 -20.22 9.87 2.33
N ILE A 15 -21.18 10.00 1.40
CA ILE A 15 -21.03 10.82 0.18
C ILE A 15 -20.71 12.28 0.55
N ILE A 16 -21.39 12.85 1.56
CA ILE A 16 -21.13 14.21 2.04
C ILE A 16 -19.72 14.34 2.68
N ALA A 17 -19.23 13.32 3.39
CA ALA A 17 -17.90 13.35 4.00
C ALA A 17 -16.77 13.26 2.94
N SER A 18 -16.91 12.38 1.95
CA SER A 18 -15.97 12.28 0.82
C SER A 18 -15.99 13.54 -0.03
N MET A 19 -17.16 14.13 -0.29
CA MET A 19 -17.26 15.43 -0.97
C MET A 19 -16.60 16.57 -0.17
N ARG A 20 -16.66 16.56 1.16
CA ARG A 20 -15.97 17.56 2.00
C ARG A 20 -14.45 17.39 1.98
N ALA A 21 -13.95 16.16 2.06
CA ALA A 21 -12.52 15.85 1.94
C ALA A 21 -11.96 16.26 0.57
N ILE A 22 -12.68 15.91 -0.50
CA ILE A 22 -12.38 16.30 -1.87
C ILE A 22 -12.37 17.82 -2.00
N VAL A 23 -13.38 18.51 -1.49
CA VAL A 23 -13.47 19.98 -1.52
C VAL A 23 -12.33 20.60 -0.71
N VAL A 24 -12.01 20.11 0.49
CA VAL A 24 -10.91 20.67 1.30
C VAL A 24 -9.55 20.47 0.63
N LEU A 25 -9.26 19.26 0.12
CA LEU A 25 -7.99 19.00 -0.57
C LEU A 25 -7.88 19.86 -1.84
N THR A 26 -8.94 19.89 -2.65
CA THR A 26 -8.94 20.69 -3.88
C THR A 26 -8.98 22.18 -3.62
N THR A 27 -9.66 22.68 -2.59
CA THR A 27 -9.63 24.09 -2.20
C THR A 27 -8.27 24.46 -1.64
N ALA A 28 -7.57 23.59 -0.90
CA ALA A 28 -6.20 23.82 -0.45
C ALA A 28 -5.20 23.78 -1.62
N LEU A 29 -5.32 22.81 -2.52
CA LEU A 29 -4.57 22.71 -3.78
C LEU A 29 -4.75 24.00 -4.61
N LEU A 30 -6.00 24.45 -4.80
CA LEU A 30 -6.33 25.64 -5.59
C LEU A 30 -5.92 26.95 -4.90
N ALA A 31 -6.14 27.09 -3.59
CA ALA A 31 -5.77 28.29 -2.85
C ALA A 31 -4.25 28.50 -2.83
N ARG A 32 -3.47 27.43 -2.73
CA ARG A 32 -2.01 27.50 -2.76
C ARG A 32 -1.47 27.67 -4.19
N ALA A 33 -2.13 27.10 -5.20
CA ALA A 33 -1.86 27.38 -6.63
C ALA A 33 -2.01 28.88 -6.97
N GLN A 34 -3.08 29.52 -6.49
CA GLN A 34 -3.32 30.94 -6.69
C GLN A 34 -2.30 31.86 -6.01
N GLN A 35 -1.54 31.33 -5.06
CA GLN A 35 -0.62 32.11 -4.23
C GLN A 35 0.84 32.01 -4.72
N PHE A 36 1.20 31.03 -5.57
CA PHE A 36 2.60 30.72 -5.90
C PHE A 36 2.89 30.28 -7.35
N ALA A 37 1.90 30.17 -8.25
CA ALA A 37 2.09 29.52 -9.55
C ALA A 37 1.81 30.42 -10.79
N GLY A 38 2.48 30.15 -11.90
CA GLY A 38 2.18 30.72 -13.22
C GLY A 38 0.98 30.02 -13.91
N GLU A 39 0.47 30.57 -15.02
CA GLU A 39 -0.75 30.05 -15.71
C GLU A 39 -0.68 28.57 -16.14
N ALA A 40 0.52 28.02 -16.35
CA ALA A 40 0.72 26.61 -16.70
C ALA A 40 0.55 25.69 -15.49
N GLU A 41 1.09 26.09 -14.35
CA GLU A 41 0.97 25.36 -13.09
C GLU A 41 -0.48 25.41 -12.60
N GLU A 42 -1.14 26.57 -12.66
CA GLU A 42 -2.57 26.69 -12.29
C GLU A 42 -3.47 25.75 -13.11
N ARG A 43 -3.19 25.56 -14.40
CA ARG A 43 -3.91 24.60 -15.25
C ARG A 43 -3.68 23.16 -14.81
N ALA A 44 -2.43 22.78 -14.54
CA ALA A 44 -2.10 21.45 -14.03
C ALA A 44 -2.80 21.18 -12.68
N TYR A 45 -2.79 22.16 -11.76
CA TYR A 45 -3.50 22.08 -10.48
C TYR A 45 -5.00 21.83 -10.66
N ASN A 46 -5.65 22.56 -11.55
CA ASN A 46 -7.08 22.40 -11.83
C ASN A 46 -7.39 21.00 -12.38
N GLU A 47 -6.55 20.48 -13.27
CA GLU A 47 -6.72 19.15 -13.86
C GLU A 47 -6.55 18.03 -12.82
N TYR A 48 -5.49 18.08 -12.00
CA TYR A 48 -5.27 17.10 -10.94
C TYR A 48 -6.35 17.16 -9.87
N ALA A 49 -6.76 18.36 -9.48
CA ALA A 49 -7.86 18.55 -8.56
C ALA A 49 -9.14 17.88 -9.10
N HIS A 50 -9.48 18.08 -10.38
CA HIS A 50 -10.65 17.46 -11.01
C HIS A 50 -10.58 15.94 -11.02
N PHE A 51 -9.44 15.37 -11.41
CA PHE A 51 -9.23 13.92 -11.44
C PHE A 51 -9.35 13.29 -10.05
N ILE A 52 -8.69 13.88 -9.04
CA ILE A 52 -8.79 13.44 -7.65
C ILE A 52 -10.26 13.51 -7.16
N ARG A 53 -11.04 14.52 -7.56
CA ARG A 53 -12.47 14.59 -7.21
C ARG A 53 -13.26 13.41 -7.78
N GLN A 54 -12.98 13.00 -9.02
CA GLN A 54 -13.67 11.87 -9.64
C GLN A 54 -13.31 10.55 -8.95
N GLU A 55 -12.02 10.27 -8.80
CA GLU A 55 -11.54 9.01 -8.21
C GLU A 55 -12.00 8.84 -6.76
N LEU A 56 -11.76 9.85 -5.90
CA LEU A 56 -12.22 9.82 -4.51
C LEU A 56 -13.77 9.76 -4.39
N GLY A 57 -14.48 10.27 -5.41
CA GLY A 57 -15.95 10.21 -5.47
C GLY A 57 -16.48 8.80 -5.72
N LEU A 58 -15.73 7.95 -6.43
CA LEU A 58 -16.08 6.56 -6.75
C LEU A 58 -15.65 5.57 -5.67
N LEU A 59 -14.57 5.89 -4.94
CA LEU A 59 -13.99 4.99 -3.93
C LEU A 59 -14.91 4.73 -2.71
N GLU A 60 -15.71 5.71 -2.28
CA GLU A 60 -16.54 5.54 -1.06
C GLU A 60 -17.71 4.54 -1.25
N PRO A 61 -18.51 4.61 -2.34
CA PRO A 61 -19.49 3.58 -2.65
C PRO A 61 -18.90 2.16 -2.72
N GLU A 62 -17.74 1.99 -3.37
CA GLU A 62 -17.08 0.68 -3.49
C GLU A 62 -16.62 0.16 -2.12
N ARG A 63 -15.98 1.01 -1.31
CA ARG A 63 -15.57 0.66 0.06
C ARG A 63 -16.75 0.25 0.93
N GLN A 64 -17.91 0.90 0.79
CA GLN A 64 -19.11 0.50 1.54
C GLN A 64 -19.65 -0.87 1.14
N ILE A 65 -19.49 -1.26 -0.13
CA ILE A 65 -19.86 -2.59 -0.60
C ILE A 65 -18.87 -3.60 -0.05
N GLN A 66 -17.56 -3.34 -0.16
CA GLN A 66 -16.51 -4.20 0.37
C GLN A 66 -16.67 -4.44 1.88
N ARG A 67 -16.95 -3.40 2.69
CA ARG A 67 -17.20 -3.57 4.14
C ARG A 67 -18.38 -4.48 4.46
N ARG A 68 -19.43 -4.48 3.62
CA ARG A 68 -20.57 -5.40 3.80
C ARG A 68 -20.20 -6.82 3.41
N LEU A 69 -19.44 -7.00 2.33
CA LEU A 69 -18.97 -8.32 1.93
C LEU A 69 -17.96 -8.90 2.93
N GLN A 70 -17.16 -8.03 3.55
CA GLN A 70 -16.22 -8.40 4.59
C GLN A 70 -16.89 -9.04 5.82
N SER A 71 -18.10 -8.60 6.21
CA SER A 71 -18.79 -9.21 7.35
C SER A 71 -19.21 -10.66 7.12
N ASP A 72 -19.23 -11.09 5.86
CA ASP A 72 -19.62 -12.44 5.46
C ASP A 72 -18.41 -13.39 5.32
N LEU A 73 -17.19 -12.90 5.55
CA LEU A 73 -15.97 -13.69 5.45
C LEU A 73 -15.68 -14.49 6.71
N ASP A 74 -15.13 -15.69 6.49
CA ASP A 74 -14.52 -16.47 7.56
C ASP A 74 -13.29 -15.75 8.12
N VAL A 75 -13.22 -15.66 9.45
CA VAL A 75 -12.09 -15.06 10.16
C VAL A 75 -11.42 -16.11 11.03
N CYS A 76 -10.18 -16.46 10.70
CA CYS A 76 -9.32 -17.26 11.56
C CYS A 76 -8.53 -16.36 12.52
N GLN A 77 -8.50 -16.74 13.81
CA GLN A 77 -7.81 -15.98 14.85
C GLN A 77 -6.44 -16.62 15.13
N LEU A 78 -5.35 -15.89 14.88
CA LEU A 78 -4.02 -16.34 15.25
C LEU A 78 -3.82 -16.25 16.77
N LYS A 79 -3.29 -17.33 17.36
CA LYS A 79 -3.02 -17.43 18.80
C LYS A 79 -1.67 -18.09 19.06
N GLY A 80 -0.61 -17.53 18.47
CA GLY A 80 0.74 -18.10 18.53
C GLY A 80 0.72 -19.59 18.16
N ASP A 81 1.41 -20.42 18.93
CA ASP A 81 1.50 -21.87 18.68
C ASP A 81 0.17 -22.63 18.85
N SER A 82 -0.84 -22.03 19.48
CA SER A 82 -2.13 -22.71 19.76
C SER A 82 -3.15 -22.62 18.62
N SER A 83 -2.97 -21.68 17.68
CA SER A 83 -3.78 -21.54 16.47
C SER A 83 -2.96 -20.83 15.41
N LEU A 84 -2.48 -21.61 14.44
CA LEU A 84 -1.64 -21.12 13.33
C LEU A 84 -2.44 -20.71 12.09
N CYS A 85 -3.77 -20.88 12.10
CA CYS A 85 -4.61 -20.68 10.92
C CYS A 85 -4.02 -21.36 9.68
N PRO A 86 -3.84 -22.69 9.67
CA PRO A 86 -3.14 -23.36 8.60
C PRO A 86 -3.91 -23.24 7.28
N ILE A 87 -3.19 -23.03 6.18
CA ILE A 87 -3.78 -22.91 4.83
C ILE A 87 -4.58 -24.16 4.45
N ALA A 88 -4.21 -25.33 4.98
CA ALA A 88 -4.90 -26.59 4.74
C ALA A 88 -6.34 -26.64 5.28
N ASP A 89 -6.66 -25.82 6.29
CA ASP A 89 -8.00 -25.77 6.88
C ASP A 89 -8.90 -24.72 6.20
N MET A 90 -8.34 -23.94 5.27
CA MET A 90 -9.05 -22.88 4.56
C MET A 90 -9.67 -23.40 3.25
N PRO A 91 -10.89 -22.97 2.89
CA PRO A 91 -11.52 -23.36 1.64
C PRO A 91 -10.73 -22.86 0.42
N GLU A 92 -10.44 -23.75 -0.54
CA GLU A 92 -9.79 -23.37 -1.78
C GLU A 92 -10.59 -22.32 -2.56
N TYR A 93 -9.87 -21.42 -3.22
CA TYR A 93 -10.38 -20.33 -4.06
C TYR A 93 -11.31 -19.34 -3.35
N THR A 94 -11.40 -19.44 -2.03
CA THR A 94 -12.29 -18.63 -1.18
C THR A 94 -11.45 -17.77 -0.25
N SER A 95 -11.89 -16.52 -0.04
CA SER A 95 -11.20 -15.60 0.85
C SER A 95 -11.44 -15.98 2.31
N THR A 96 -10.36 -16.07 3.08
CA THR A 96 -10.37 -16.16 4.55
C THR A 96 -9.58 -14.97 5.09
N LEU A 97 -10.09 -14.27 6.10
CA LEU A 97 -9.31 -13.29 6.84
C LEU A 97 -8.59 -13.96 7.99
N VAL A 98 -7.34 -13.57 8.18
CA VAL A 98 -6.53 -14.01 9.31
C VAL A 98 -6.28 -12.81 10.21
N ALA A 99 -6.82 -12.85 11.42
CA ALA A 99 -6.60 -11.83 12.43
C ALA A 99 -5.28 -12.09 13.15
N SER A 100 -4.31 -11.21 12.92
CA SER A 100 -2.95 -11.31 13.46
C SER A 100 -2.90 -11.22 14.98
N GLY A 101 -3.71 -10.35 15.58
CA GLY A 101 -3.66 -10.08 17.02
C GLY A 101 -2.33 -9.46 17.46
N GLY A 102 -1.98 -9.64 18.75
CA GLY A 102 -0.77 -9.06 19.33
C GLY A 102 -0.73 -7.54 19.22
N ASP A 103 0.42 -7.00 18.83
CA ASP A 103 0.63 -5.55 18.68
C ASP A 103 0.25 -5.01 17.28
N THR A 104 -0.37 -5.83 16.43
CA THR A 104 -0.83 -5.40 15.10
C THR A 104 -2.14 -4.61 15.21
N ARG A 105 -2.30 -3.58 14.38
CA ARG A 105 -3.49 -2.72 14.34
C ARG A 105 -3.49 -1.80 13.14
N CYS A 106 -4.67 -1.31 12.78
CA CYS A 106 -4.84 -0.25 11.80
C CYS A 106 -4.62 1.15 12.43
N LEU A 107 -4.61 2.16 11.55
CA LEU A 107 -4.14 3.51 11.84
C LEU A 107 -4.86 4.18 13.02
N LEU A 108 -6.17 3.98 13.18
CA LEU A 108 -6.98 4.60 14.22
C LEU A 108 -7.38 3.59 15.29
N ASP A 109 -7.54 4.04 16.54
CA ASP A 109 -8.02 3.18 17.65
C ASP A 109 -9.42 2.60 17.40
N ASP A 110 -10.25 3.28 16.60
CA ASP A 110 -11.60 2.85 16.25
C ASP A 110 -11.68 2.02 14.97
N SER A 111 -10.54 1.74 14.33
CA SER A 111 -10.47 0.86 13.16
C SER A 111 -10.62 -0.61 13.54
N ALA A 112 -10.93 -1.48 12.56
CA ALA A 112 -10.93 -2.90 12.80
C ALA A 112 -9.54 -3.38 13.26
N PRO A 113 -9.46 -4.47 14.06
CA PRO A 113 -8.21 -5.15 14.31
C PRO A 113 -7.50 -5.49 12.99
N TYR A 114 -6.17 -5.49 12.99
CA TYR A 114 -5.43 -5.82 11.78
C TYR A 114 -5.69 -7.28 11.36
N GLN A 115 -5.97 -7.45 10.08
CA GLN A 115 -6.17 -8.75 9.45
C GLN A 115 -5.51 -8.73 8.07
N PHE A 116 -5.08 -9.88 7.59
CA PHE A 116 -4.63 -10.09 6.22
C PHE A 116 -5.53 -11.12 5.53
N GLN A 117 -5.54 -11.13 4.20
CA GLN A 117 -6.45 -12.00 3.43
C GLN A 117 -5.66 -13.15 2.83
N VAL A 118 -6.22 -14.36 2.94
CA VAL A 118 -5.65 -15.57 2.36
C VAL A 118 -6.66 -16.20 1.42
N VAL A 119 -6.20 -16.57 0.23
CA VAL A 119 -6.98 -17.32 -0.76
C VAL A 119 -6.16 -18.54 -1.15
N PRO A 120 -6.44 -19.73 -0.59
CA PRO A 120 -5.72 -20.94 -0.96
C PRO A 120 -5.97 -21.30 -2.43
N GLY A 121 -4.91 -21.53 -3.21
CA GLY A 121 -5.01 -22.10 -4.56
C GLY A 121 -4.79 -23.62 -4.54
N ALA A 122 -4.97 -24.28 -5.69
CA ALA A 122 -4.64 -25.71 -5.83
C ALA A 122 -3.14 -25.99 -5.67
N ARG A 123 -2.27 -24.98 -5.87
CA ARG A 123 -0.82 -25.11 -5.71
C ARG A 123 -0.36 -24.51 -4.39
N LYS A 124 0.23 -25.35 -3.53
CA LYS A 124 0.87 -24.94 -2.26
C LYS A 124 2.36 -24.68 -2.37
N ASP A 125 2.94 -24.99 -3.53
CA ASP A 125 4.31 -24.69 -3.92
C ASP A 125 4.43 -23.40 -4.75
N LYS A 126 3.31 -22.70 -4.99
CA LYS A 126 3.28 -21.42 -5.70
C LYS A 126 2.57 -20.37 -4.87
N LEU A 127 3.27 -19.28 -4.55
CA LEU A 127 2.79 -18.23 -3.66
C LEU A 127 2.78 -16.87 -4.38
N LEU A 128 1.63 -16.21 -4.38
CA LEU A 128 1.51 -14.79 -4.67
C LEU A 128 1.36 -14.02 -3.36
N LEU A 129 2.42 -13.36 -2.92
CA LEU A 129 2.41 -12.45 -1.78
C LEU A 129 2.13 -11.03 -2.30
N TYR A 130 0.90 -10.57 -2.09
CA TYR A 130 0.37 -9.33 -2.65
C TYR A 130 0.34 -8.22 -1.59
N PHE A 131 0.93 -7.06 -1.88
CA PHE A 131 0.88 -5.88 -1.04
C PHE A 131 -0.16 -4.91 -1.59
N GLN A 132 -1.20 -4.64 -0.82
CA GLN A 132 -2.31 -3.76 -1.22
C GLN A 132 -1.89 -2.28 -1.30
N GLY A 133 -2.39 -1.58 -2.31
CA GLY A 133 -2.36 -0.13 -2.39
C GLY A 133 -3.22 0.57 -1.35
N GLY A 134 -3.25 1.90 -1.42
CA GLY A 134 -4.14 2.69 -0.56
C GLY A 134 -3.54 3.96 0.02
N GLY A 135 -2.59 4.60 -0.69
CA GLY A 135 -2.08 5.95 -0.38
C GLY A 135 -1.22 6.07 0.88
N ALA A 136 -1.08 7.29 1.42
CA ALA A 136 -0.23 7.59 2.57
C ALA A 136 -0.76 8.78 3.41
N CYS A 137 -0.48 8.78 4.71
CA CYS A 137 -0.94 9.76 5.69
C CYS A 137 0.24 10.33 6.50
N TRP A 138 0.88 11.37 5.99
CA TRP A 138 2.10 11.97 6.57
C TRP A 138 1.87 13.14 7.54
N THR A 139 0.68 13.75 7.56
CA THR A 139 0.30 14.88 8.44
C THR A 139 -1.10 14.68 9.02
N GLU A 140 -1.47 15.49 10.01
CA GLU A 140 -2.85 15.54 10.50
C GLU A 140 -3.84 15.84 9.36
N LEU A 141 -3.49 16.75 8.46
CA LEU A 141 -4.33 17.11 7.32
C LEU A 141 -4.53 15.92 6.38
N SER A 142 -3.47 15.22 5.98
CA SER A 142 -3.57 14.03 5.12
C SER A 142 -4.15 12.81 5.80
N THR A 143 -4.31 12.83 7.13
CA THR A 143 -5.06 11.80 7.87
C THR A 143 -6.54 12.16 7.98
N ARG A 144 -6.87 13.45 8.20
CA ARG A 144 -8.26 13.93 8.25
C ARG A 144 -8.93 13.92 6.87
N VAL A 145 -8.18 14.29 5.84
CA VAL A 145 -8.56 14.08 4.46
C VAL A 145 -8.08 12.68 4.11
N PRO A 146 -8.95 11.68 3.89
CA PRO A 146 -8.59 10.26 3.82
C PRO A 146 -7.76 9.91 2.57
N LEU A 147 -6.51 10.40 2.53
CA LEU A 147 -5.51 10.14 1.48
C LEU A 147 -4.86 8.77 1.65
N CYS A 148 -5.12 8.08 2.76
CA CYS A 148 -4.75 6.70 2.95
C CYS A 148 -5.91 5.83 3.45
N LEU A 149 -5.75 4.52 3.31
CA LEU A 149 -6.56 3.55 4.03
C LEU A 149 -6.24 3.59 5.53
N THR A 150 -7.30 3.65 6.33
CA THR A 150 -7.23 3.66 7.80
C THR A 150 -7.85 2.41 8.42
N ASP A 151 -8.42 1.54 7.59
CA ASP A 151 -9.14 0.33 7.96
C ASP A 151 -8.83 -0.75 6.91
N ILE A 152 -8.95 -2.02 7.26
CA ILE A 152 -8.72 -3.10 6.31
C ILE A 152 -9.79 -3.11 5.23
N VAL A 153 -9.39 -3.41 4.00
CA VAL A 153 -10.29 -3.51 2.86
C VAL A 153 -9.95 -4.78 2.08
N PRO A 154 -10.61 -5.92 2.36
CA PRO A 154 -10.38 -7.14 1.60
C PRO A 154 -10.78 -6.99 0.12
N GLU A 155 -10.04 -7.62 -0.79
CA GLU A 155 -10.36 -7.60 -2.22
C GLU A 155 -11.45 -8.62 -2.53
N ILE A 156 -12.70 -8.16 -2.59
CA ILE A 156 -13.88 -9.00 -2.86
C ILE A 156 -14.88 -8.26 -3.75
N PRO A 157 -15.31 -8.86 -4.88
CA PRO A 157 -14.79 -10.11 -5.44
C PRO A 157 -13.32 -9.96 -5.85
N LEU A 158 -12.60 -11.08 -5.96
CA LEU A 158 -11.23 -11.09 -6.47
C LEU A 158 -11.21 -10.61 -7.94
N LYS A 159 -10.26 -9.72 -8.28
CA LYS A 159 -10.15 -9.10 -9.62
C LYS A 159 -8.73 -9.14 -10.16
N GLY A 160 -8.58 -8.91 -11.46
CA GLY A 160 -7.28 -8.82 -12.13
C GLY A 160 -6.40 -10.05 -11.86
N VAL A 161 -5.15 -9.81 -11.46
CA VAL A 161 -4.17 -10.86 -11.12
C VAL A 161 -4.60 -11.72 -9.92
N LEU A 162 -5.55 -11.26 -9.10
CA LEU A 162 -6.12 -12.01 -7.98
C LEU A 162 -7.32 -12.87 -8.37
N ASN A 163 -7.90 -12.67 -9.57
CA ASN A 163 -9.08 -13.42 -10.02
C ASN A 163 -8.69 -14.85 -10.40
N ASN A 164 -8.94 -15.79 -9.49
CA ASN A 164 -8.67 -17.21 -9.67
C ASN A 164 -9.65 -17.94 -10.60
N SER A 165 -10.73 -17.27 -11.01
CA SER A 165 -11.73 -17.85 -11.93
C SER A 165 -11.45 -17.50 -13.39
N GLU A 166 -10.46 -16.66 -13.66
CA GLU A 166 -10.09 -16.21 -15.00
C GLU A 166 -9.05 -17.16 -15.64
N PRO A 167 -9.39 -17.92 -16.71
CA PRO A 167 -8.48 -18.91 -17.28
C PRO A 167 -7.17 -18.34 -17.84
N ILE A 168 -7.14 -17.06 -18.22
CA ILE A 168 -5.90 -16.42 -18.70
C ILE A 168 -5.00 -15.94 -17.56
N ASN A 169 -5.48 -15.89 -16.32
CA ASN A 169 -4.68 -15.43 -15.19
C ASN A 169 -3.58 -16.48 -14.87
N PRO A 170 -2.27 -16.14 -15.03
CA PRO A 170 -1.19 -17.08 -14.75
C PRO A 170 -1.10 -17.46 -13.26
N TYR A 171 -1.75 -16.69 -12.39
CA TYR A 171 -1.79 -16.93 -10.95
C TYR A 171 -3.07 -17.62 -10.48
N ALA A 172 -3.93 -18.09 -11.38
CA ALA A 172 -5.24 -18.63 -11.02
C ALA A 172 -5.17 -19.82 -10.04
N ASP A 173 -4.12 -20.63 -10.10
CA ASP A 173 -3.89 -21.78 -9.22
C ASP A 173 -2.97 -21.48 -8.02
N TYR A 174 -2.44 -20.26 -7.89
CA TYR A 174 -1.52 -19.87 -6.81
C TYR A 174 -2.26 -19.75 -5.49
N THR A 175 -1.57 -20.07 -4.40
CA THR A 175 -2.00 -19.62 -3.09
C THR A 175 -1.67 -18.13 -2.97
N VAL A 176 -2.68 -17.31 -2.65
CA VAL A 176 -2.54 -15.86 -2.51
C VAL A 176 -2.57 -15.48 -1.04
N VAL A 177 -1.62 -14.66 -0.62
CA VAL A 177 -1.60 -14.00 0.69
C VAL A 177 -1.53 -12.50 0.43
N MET A 178 -2.54 -11.76 0.83
CA MET A 178 -2.59 -10.30 0.67
C MET A 178 -2.28 -9.63 1.99
N VAL A 179 -1.19 -8.87 2.02
CA VAL A 179 -0.89 -7.91 3.09
C VAL A 179 -1.85 -6.74 2.92
N LEU A 180 -2.97 -6.76 3.66
CA LEU A 180 -3.94 -5.68 3.60
C LEU A 180 -3.34 -4.42 4.22
N TYR A 181 -3.59 -3.27 3.60
CA TYR A 181 -3.01 -2.01 4.00
C TYR A 181 -4.01 -1.14 4.76
N CYS A 182 -3.65 -0.73 5.97
CA CYS A 182 -4.49 0.15 6.78
C CYS A 182 -3.70 1.05 7.74
N SER A 183 -2.38 1.12 7.58
CA SER A 183 -1.46 1.82 8.48
C SER A 183 -1.03 3.20 7.96
N GLY A 184 -1.33 3.54 6.69
CA GLY A 184 -1.07 4.86 6.12
C GLY A 184 0.40 5.29 6.03
N ASP A 185 1.33 4.35 6.21
CA ASP A 185 2.76 4.58 6.40
C ASP A 185 3.64 3.76 5.45
N VAL A 186 3.06 3.32 4.33
CA VAL A 186 3.73 2.54 3.27
C VAL A 186 4.51 1.34 3.80
N TYR A 187 3.95 0.64 4.80
CA TYR A 187 4.44 -0.62 5.36
C TYR A 187 5.70 -0.53 6.24
N THR A 188 6.17 0.66 6.59
CA THR A 188 7.42 0.82 7.37
C THR A 188 7.29 1.68 8.63
N GLY A 189 6.10 2.19 8.93
CA GLY A 189 5.91 3.02 10.09
C GLY A 189 6.15 2.28 11.41
N ASP A 190 6.66 3.03 12.39
CA ASP A 190 6.74 2.69 13.81
C ASP A 190 6.65 3.97 14.66
N VAL A 191 5.51 4.65 14.60
CA VAL A 191 5.30 5.94 15.26
C VAL A 191 3.88 6.10 15.81
N VAL A 192 3.78 6.76 16.96
CA VAL A 192 2.52 7.31 17.49
C VAL A 192 2.51 8.80 17.19
N ARG A 193 1.48 9.27 16.49
CA ARG A 193 1.35 10.69 16.13
C ARG A 193 0.91 11.51 17.34
N ASP A 194 1.29 12.78 17.34
CA ASP A 194 0.96 13.77 18.36
C ASP A 194 -0.43 14.42 18.16
N TYR A 195 -1.18 13.98 17.14
CA TYR A 195 -2.53 14.44 16.84
C TYR A 195 -3.55 13.31 16.88
N THR A 196 -4.82 13.69 16.99
CA THR A 196 -5.96 12.77 16.98
C THR A 196 -6.90 13.05 15.81
N VAL A 197 -7.51 12.01 15.27
CA VAL A 197 -8.50 12.11 14.19
C VAL A 197 -9.78 11.44 14.64
N ARG A 198 -10.89 12.18 14.60
CA ARG A 198 -12.21 11.76 15.11
C ARG A 198 -12.22 11.35 16.59
N GLY A 199 -11.28 11.87 17.38
CA GLY A 199 -11.14 11.51 18.80
C GLY A 199 -10.32 10.24 19.05
N SER A 200 -9.86 9.56 17.99
CA SER A 200 -8.97 8.40 18.06
C SER A 200 -7.50 8.82 17.97
N SER A 201 -6.60 8.12 18.67
CA SER A 201 -5.18 8.27 18.44
C SER A 201 -4.81 7.74 17.05
N VAL A 202 -3.73 8.27 16.49
CA VAL A 202 -3.20 7.89 15.18
C VAL A 202 -1.87 7.16 15.42
N VAL A 203 -1.83 5.88 15.06
CA VAL A 203 -0.66 5.00 15.23
C VAL A 203 -0.31 4.40 13.88
N GLN A 204 0.95 4.53 13.49
CA GLN A 204 1.46 4.03 12.22
C GLN A 204 2.52 2.97 12.52
N ILE A 205 2.14 1.71 12.39
CA ILE A 205 2.94 0.53 12.75
C ILE A 205 2.95 -0.52 11.63
N GLY A 206 2.94 -0.07 10.38
CA GLY A 206 2.94 -0.91 9.19
C GLY A 206 4.07 -1.94 9.21
N GLN A 207 5.19 -1.63 9.86
CA GLN A 207 6.27 -2.58 10.04
C GLN A 207 5.84 -3.83 10.82
N ARG A 208 5.11 -3.66 11.93
CA ARG A 208 4.64 -4.77 12.77
C ARG A 208 3.55 -5.57 12.08
N ASN A 209 2.65 -4.89 11.38
CA ASN A 209 1.60 -5.52 10.58
C ASN A 209 2.21 -6.44 9.51
N THR A 210 3.15 -5.91 8.72
CA THR A 210 3.82 -6.67 7.64
C THR A 210 4.65 -7.81 8.18
N GLN A 211 5.42 -7.58 9.25
CA GLN A 211 6.22 -8.63 9.88
C GLN A 211 5.35 -9.77 10.38
N SER A 212 4.17 -9.48 10.96
CA SER A 212 3.23 -10.52 11.38
C SER A 212 2.74 -11.40 10.23
N VAL A 213 2.51 -10.83 9.04
CA VAL A 213 2.15 -11.63 7.85
C VAL A 213 3.32 -12.48 7.40
N LEU A 214 4.53 -11.92 7.34
CA LEU A 214 5.73 -12.68 6.96
C LEU A 214 6.00 -13.84 7.92
N ASP A 215 5.93 -13.60 9.22
CA ASP A 215 6.09 -14.63 10.26
C ASP A 215 5.06 -15.76 10.09
N TRP A 216 3.82 -15.40 9.76
CA TRP A 216 2.78 -16.38 9.47
C TRP A 216 3.09 -17.18 8.21
N VAL A 217 3.51 -16.57 7.11
CA VAL A 217 3.88 -17.28 5.87
C VAL A 217 5.05 -18.24 6.10
N VAL A 218 6.08 -17.80 6.84
CA VAL A 218 7.20 -18.65 7.26
C VAL A 218 6.69 -19.85 8.08
N ALA A 219 5.76 -19.62 9.01
CA ALA A 219 5.14 -20.69 9.78
C ALA A 219 4.35 -21.66 8.88
N GLN A 220 3.67 -21.19 7.83
CA GLN A 220 2.98 -22.07 6.88
C GLN A 220 3.97 -22.94 6.10
N GLN A 221 5.10 -22.38 5.66
CA GLN A 221 6.16 -23.16 4.99
C GLN A 221 6.81 -24.19 5.92
N ARG A 222 7.01 -23.84 7.20
CA ARG A 222 7.58 -24.74 8.20
C ARG A 222 6.65 -25.90 8.58
N ASN A 223 5.35 -25.63 8.66
CA ASN A 223 4.36 -26.59 9.18
C ASN A 223 3.57 -27.32 8.08
N GLY A 224 3.93 -27.13 6.81
CA GLY A 224 3.33 -27.85 5.68
C GLY A 224 2.03 -27.25 5.12
N GLY A 225 1.67 -26.02 5.53
CA GLY A 225 0.61 -25.24 4.88
C GLY A 225 1.04 -24.72 3.49
N LEU A 226 2.34 -24.50 3.31
CA LEU A 226 3.01 -24.28 2.03
C LEU A 226 4.14 -25.30 1.86
N SER A 227 4.60 -25.48 0.62
CA SER A 227 5.77 -26.31 0.33
C SER A 227 7.00 -25.76 1.06
N SER A 228 7.81 -26.66 1.63
CA SER A 228 9.09 -26.34 2.30
C SER A 228 10.07 -25.59 1.39
N THR A 229 9.88 -25.69 0.08
CA THR A 229 10.52 -24.82 -0.91
C THR A 229 9.51 -24.51 -2.01
N LEU A 230 9.21 -23.23 -2.21
CA LEU A 230 8.30 -22.80 -3.25
C LEU A 230 8.92 -23.05 -4.63
N GLU A 231 8.15 -23.58 -5.58
CA GLU A 231 8.51 -23.59 -6.99
C GLU A 231 8.58 -22.15 -7.51
N ASP A 232 7.61 -21.32 -7.12
CA ASP A 232 7.51 -19.93 -7.54
C ASP A 232 6.98 -19.01 -6.43
N LEU A 233 7.68 -17.90 -6.22
CA LEU A 233 7.32 -16.83 -5.29
C LEU A 233 7.15 -15.52 -6.07
N VAL A 234 5.94 -14.98 -6.09
CA VAL A 234 5.66 -13.69 -6.70
C VAL A 234 5.41 -12.69 -5.58
N ILE A 235 6.24 -11.64 -5.52
CA ILE A 235 6.10 -10.54 -4.56
C ILE A 235 5.58 -9.34 -5.36
N LEU A 236 4.28 -9.06 -5.30
CA LEU A 236 3.63 -8.05 -6.12
C LEU A 236 2.97 -7.01 -5.23
N GLY A 237 2.99 -5.73 -5.59
CA GLY A 237 2.17 -4.74 -4.92
C GLY A 237 1.80 -3.58 -5.81
N ASP A 238 0.64 -2.98 -5.58
CA ASP A 238 0.12 -1.85 -6.36
C ASP A 238 0.18 -0.54 -5.55
N SER A 239 0.48 0.59 -6.19
CA SER A 239 0.45 1.91 -5.55
C SER A 239 1.33 1.95 -4.27
N ALA A 240 0.76 2.19 -3.08
CA ALA A 240 1.48 2.11 -1.81
C ALA A 240 2.11 0.72 -1.57
N GLY A 241 1.46 -0.34 -2.06
CA GLY A 241 1.99 -1.70 -2.07
C GLY A 241 3.21 -1.88 -2.96
N SER A 242 3.35 -1.12 -4.05
CA SER A 242 4.57 -1.11 -4.86
C SER A 242 5.77 -0.59 -4.07
N ILE A 243 5.57 0.44 -3.23
CA ILE A 243 6.59 0.89 -2.28
C ILE A 243 6.87 -0.20 -1.24
N GLY A 244 5.81 -0.85 -0.73
CA GLY A 244 5.90 -1.97 0.20
C GLY A 244 6.78 -3.11 -0.32
N VAL A 245 6.57 -3.60 -1.55
CA VAL A 245 7.40 -4.67 -2.12
C VAL A 245 8.83 -4.22 -2.36
N GLN A 246 9.06 -2.97 -2.77
CA GLN A 246 10.41 -2.40 -2.89
C GLN A 246 11.13 -2.28 -1.54
N LEU A 247 10.42 -2.21 -0.42
CA LEU A 247 11.00 -2.17 0.92
C LEU A 247 11.21 -3.56 1.52
N TRP A 248 10.27 -4.48 1.29
CA TRP A 248 10.21 -5.77 1.96
C TRP A 248 10.78 -6.95 1.17
N ALA A 249 10.96 -6.84 -0.15
CA ALA A 249 11.33 -7.98 -1.00
C ALA A 249 12.60 -8.71 -0.54
N ALA A 250 13.67 -7.98 -0.19
CA ALA A 250 14.90 -8.59 0.29
C ALA A 250 14.68 -9.40 1.58
N ARG A 251 13.88 -8.88 2.52
CA ARG A 251 13.56 -9.55 3.79
C ARG A 251 12.69 -10.79 3.57
N ILE A 252 11.70 -10.69 2.69
CA ILE A 252 10.84 -11.81 2.30
C ILE A 252 11.66 -12.91 1.63
N GLY A 253 12.50 -12.54 0.65
CA GLY A 253 13.35 -13.46 -0.09
C GLY A 253 14.36 -14.18 0.79
N ALA A 254 14.88 -13.52 1.83
CA ALA A 254 15.77 -14.14 2.82
C ALA A 254 15.04 -15.04 3.84
N ALA A 255 13.78 -14.73 4.15
CA ALA A 255 12.99 -15.47 5.15
C ALA A 255 12.33 -16.75 4.59
N LEU A 256 12.06 -16.79 3.28
CA LEU A 256 11.38 -17.90 2.61
C LEU A 256 12.35 -18.73 1.77
N SER A 257 12.06 -20.03 1.64
CA SER A 257 12.75 -20.92 0.69
C SER A 257 11.98 -21.00 -0.62
N TRP A 258 12.64 -20.70 -1.74
CA TRP A 258 12.06 -20.66 -3.08
C TRP A 258 13.06 -21.11 -4.15
N LYS A 259 12.56 -21.58 -5.30
CA LYS A 259 13.36 -21.92 -6.50
C LYS A 259 13.42 -20.76 -7.49
N SER A 260 12.29 -20.09 -7.70
CA SER A 260 12.13 -18.91 -8.53
C SER A 260 11.41 -17.83 -7.74
N THR A 261 11.78 -16.57 -7.97
CA THR A 261 11.06 -15.43 -7.44
C THR A 261 11.09 -14.25 -8.41
N VAL A 262 10.05 -13.42 -8.38
CA VAL A 262 9.99 -12.14 -9.09
C VAL A 262 9.38 -11.09 -8.16
N VAL A 263 9.88 -9.85 -8.26
CA VAL A 263 9.31 -8.70 -7.57
C VAL A 263 8.61 -7.82 -8.60
N VAL A 264 7.37 -7.43 -8.34
CA VAL A 264 6.53 -6.67 -9.27
C VAL A 264 5.97 -5.43 -8.58
N PRO A 265 6.70 -4.31 -8.61
CA PRO A 265 6.20 -3.02 -8.16
C PRO A 265 5.29 -2.40 -9.25
N ASP A 266 3.98 -2.35 -9.00
CA ASP A 266 2.96 -1.85 -9.94
C ASP A 266 2.40 -0.47 -9.54
N ALA A 267 2.13 0.37 -10.54
CA ALA A 267 1.56 1.70 -10.42
C ALA A 267 2.34 2.64 -9.48
N TYR A 268 3.67 2.48 -9.45
CA TYR A 268 4.59 3.40 -8.77
C TYR A 268 6.05 3.17 -9.19
N LEU A 269 6.74 4.24 -9.62
CA LEU A 269 8.13 4.23 -10.11
C LEU A 269 9.09 5.07 -9.26
N ALA A 270 8.87 5.26 -7.96
CA ALA A 270 9.78 6.06 -7.11
C ALA A 270 10.03 7.53 -7.54
N VAL A 271 9.25 8.08 -8.48
CA VAL A 271 9.35 9.48 -8.92
C VAL A 271 8.83 10.38 -7.80
N PHE A 272 9.75 11.01 -7.07
CA PHE A 272 9.49 11.94 -5.96
C PHE A 272 10.25 13.26 -6.13
N PRO A 273 9.86 14.34 -5.42
CA PRO A 273 10.65 15.57 -5.37
C PRO A 273 11.95 15.34 -4.61
N ASP A 274 12.86 16.32 -4.70
CA ASP A 274 14.26 16.35 -4.24
C ASP A 274 14.59 15.59 -2.92
N SER A 275 13.64 15.43 -1.99
CA SER A 275 13.62 14.29 -1.04
C SER A 275 12.27 14.17 -0.31
N ILE A 276 11.70 12.96 -0.20
CA ILE A 276 10.65 12.64 0.80
C ILE A 276 11.23 12.05 2.10
N GLY A 277 12.54 12.13 2.30
CA GLY A 277 13.22 11.52 3.43
C GLY A 277 12.69 12.00 4.77
N GLN A 278 12.22 13.24 4.85
CA GLN A 278 11.49 13.72 6.03
C GLN A 278 10.20 12.93 6.29
N VAL A 279 9.41 12.63 5.27
CA VAL A 279 8.17 11.85 5.43
C VAL A 279 8.48 10.43 5.90
N ILE A 280 9.49 9.79 5.32
CA ILE A 280 9.95 8.45 5.73
C ILE A 280 10.43 8.47 7.18
N ARG A 281 11.22 9.47 7.56
CA ARG A 281 11.68 9.66 8.94
C ARG A 281 10.51 9.90 9.90
N ASP A 282 9.55 10.72 9.50
CA ASP A 282 8.39 11.08 10.32
C ASP A 282 7.38 9.92 10.45
N PHE A 283 7.47 8.88 9.61
CA PHE A 283 6.83 7.59 9.85
C PHE A 283 7.54 6.75 10.92
N GLY A 284 8.72 7.15 11.41
CA GLY A 284 9.54 6.33 12.30
C GLY A 284 10.29 5.21 11.58
N ALA A 285 10.34 5.23 10.25
CA ALA A 285 10.86 4.12 9.44
C ALA A 285 12.39 3.98 9.45
N CYS A 286 13.16 4.92 10.03
CA CYS A 286 14.62 4.86 9.89
C CYS A 286 15.25 3.61 10.52
N GLY A 287 14.66 3.06 11.59
CA GLY A 287 15.10 1.81 12.20
C GLY A 287 14.79 0.54 11.38
N PHE A 288 14.01 0.67 10.30
CA PHE A 288 13.69 -0.44 9.40
C PHE A 288 14.85 -0.77 8.45
N PHE A 289 15.60 0.23 8.00
CA PHE A 289 16.66 0.03 7.00
C PHE A 289 17.84 -0.73 7.60
N GLU A 290 18.37 -1.72 6.90
CA GLU A 290 19.52 -2.51 7.38
C GLU A 290 20.88 -1.85 7.05
N SER A 291 20.93 -1.08 5.97
CA SER A 291 22.13 -0.35 5.55
C SER A 291 22.38 0.85 6.47
N GLU A 292 23.56 0.91 7.09
CA GLU A 292 23.98 2.06 7.92
C GLU A 292 23.93 3.38 7.14
N ALA A 293 24.27 3.34 5.85
CA ALA A 293 24.21 4.51 4.99
C ALA A 293 22.76 4.99 4.79
N LEU A 294 21.84 4.07 4.47
CA LEU A 294 20.42 4.42 4.33
C LEU A 294 19.79 4.87 5.65
N GLN A 295 20.14 4.24 6.78
CA GLN A 295 19.67 4.69 8.09
C GLN A 295 20.10 6.13 8.35
N LYS A 296 21.38 6.44 8.11
CA LYS A 296 21.93 7.79 8.27
C LYS A 296 21.17 8.79 7.38
N ASP A 297 21.03 8.50 6.09
CA ASP A 297 20.34 9.37 5.13
C ASP A 297 18.86 9.55 5.50
N CYS A 298 18.22 8.51 6.08
CA CYS A 298 16.87 8.61 6.62
C CYS A 298 16.78 9.57 7.80
N TYR A 299 17.67 9.45 8.80
CA TYR A 299 17.66 10.36 9.95
C TYR A 299 17.96 11.80 9.54
N GLU A 300 18.85 12.01 8.56
CA GLU A 300 19.11 13.33 7.97
C GLU A 300 17.92 13.85 7.13
N GLY A 301 17.00 12.96 6.74
CA GLY A 301 15.81 13.27 5.96
C GLY A 301 16.12 13.56 4.51
N VAL A 302 17.17 12.94 3.99
CA VAL A 302 17.63 13.07 2.59
C VAL A 302 17.47 11.78 1.80
N ILE A 303 17.18 10.65 2.45
CA ILE A 303 16.89 9.36 1.79
C ILE A 303 15.84 9.53 0.68
N THR A 304 16.09 8.90 -0.46
CA THR A 304 15.13 8.83 -1.57
C THR A 304 14.55 7.42 -1.71
N VAL A 305 13.37 7.31 -2.34
CA VAL A 305 12.81 5.97 -2.64
C VAL A 305 13.61 5.25 -3.70
N GLU A 306 14.32 5.99 -4.54
CA GLU A 306 15.31 5.42 -5.44
C GLU A 306 16.45 4.73 -4.68
N ASP A 307 17.06 5.38 -3.68
CA ASP A 307 18.16 4.78 -2.91
C ASP A 307 17.69 3.49 -2.21
N ILE A 308 16.46 3.51 -1.69
CA ILE A 308 15.80 2.35 -1.09
C ILE A 308 15.64 1.23 -2.11
N ALA A 309 15.10 1.53 -3.29
CA ALA A 309 14.87 0.55 -4.34
C ALA A 309 16.20 -0.08 -4.82
N LEU A 310 17.23 0.74 -5.05
CA LEU A 310 18.57 0.28 -5.45
C LEU A 310 19.19 -0.63 -4.38
N ASP A 311 19.07 -0.29 -3.10
CA ASP A 311 19.55 -1.12 -2.00
C ASP A 311 18.81 -2.46 -1.92
N THR A 312 17.47 -2.44 -2.04
CA THR A 312 16.67 -3.67 -2.03
C THR A 312 16.98 -4.56 -3.23
N ILE A 313 17.12 -4.01 -4.44
CA ILE A 313 17.52 -4.80 -5.63
C ILE A 313 18.85 -5.51 -5.37
N LYS A 314 19.86 -4.77 -4.87
CA LYS A 314 21.17 -5.33 -4.53
C LYS A 314 21.10 -6.42 -3.46
N ARG A 315 20.31 -6.22 -2.39
CA ARG A 315 20.16 -7.20 -1.30
C ARG A 315 19.33 -8.42 -1.69
N THR A 316 18.38 -8.27 -2.61
CA THR A 316 17.56 -9.38 -3.12
C THR A 316 18.39 -10.32 -4.00
N GLY A 317 19.40 -9.78 -4.68
CA GLY A 317 20.41 -10.52 -5.42
C GLY A 317 20.20 -10.48 -6.94
N PRO A 318 21.28 -10.63 -7.73
CA PRO A 318 21.29 -10.31 -9.16
C PRO A 318 20.48 -11.28 -10.04
N THR A 319 20.01 -12.40 -9.47
CA THR A 319 19.20 -13.39 -10.21
C THR A 319 17.70 -13.15 -10.07
N VAL A 320 17.28 -12.19 -9.24
CA VAL A 320 15.86 -11.90 -9.01
C VAL A 320 15.42 -10.73 -9.87
N PRO A 321 14.53 -10.94 -10.86
CA PRO A 321 14.01 -9.86 -11.68
C PRO A 321 13.05 -8.96 -10.91
N PHE A 322 13.17 -7.65 -11.16
CA PHE A 322 12.20 -6.63 -10.77
C PHE A 322 11.45 -6.17 -12.03
N LEU A 323 10.13 -6.36 -12.06
CA LEU A 323 9.26 -5.94 -13.16
C LEU A 323 8.45 -4.72 -12.71
N TYR A 324 8.95 -3.53 -13.03
CA TYR A 324 8.22 -2.29 -12.80
C TYR A 324 7.13 -2.09 -13.85
N THR A 325 5.90 -1.82 -13.40
CA THR A 325 4.78 -1.46 -14.26
C THR A 325 4.16 -0.15 -13.81
N SER A 326 3.92 0.77 -14.75
CA SER A 326 3.27 2.05 -14.46
C SER A 326 2.72 2.67 -15.73
N ALA A 327 1.69 3.50 -15.59
CA ALA A 327 1.26 4.37 -16.68
C ALA A 327 2.33 5.44 -16.97
N LYS A 328 2.46 5.83 -18.24
CA LYS A 328 3.34 6.94 -18.68
C LYS A 328 2.98 8.28 -18.01
N SER A 329 1.73 8.43 -17.59
CA SER A 329 1.22 9.60 -16.90
C SER A 329 0.24 9.14 -15.83
N ASP A 330 0.79 8.65 -14.72
CA ASP A 330 -0.02 8.23 -13.57
C ASP A 330 -0.56 9.47 -12.85
N LEU A 331 -1.78 9.88 -13.21
CA LEU A 331 -2.41 11.08 -12.66
C LEU A 331 -2.69 10.99 -11.16
N LEU A 332 -2.88 9.78 -10.64
CA LEU A 332 -3.10 9.58 -9.22
C LEU A 332 -1.80 9.84 -8.45
N GLN A 333 -0.69 9.28 -8.92
CA GLN A 333 0.62 9.48 -8.30
C GLN A 333 1.12 10.91 -8.45
N ILE A 334 0.92 11.54 -9.61
CA ILE A 334 1.22 12.98 -9.79
C ILE A 334 0.37 13.84 -8.83
N GLY A 335 -0.89 13.48 -8.63
CA GLY A 335 -1.77 14.14 -7.65
C GLY A 335 -1.30 13.99 -6.20
N LEU A 336 -0.87 12.79 -5.81
CA LEU A 336 -0.30 12.50 -4.48
C LEU A 336 1.02 13.25 -4.27
N TYR A 337 1.87 13.30 -5.29
CA TYR A 337 3.09 14.10 -5.32
C TYR A 337 2.77 15.57 -5.06
N ALA A 338 1.80 16.15 -5.78
CA ALA A 338 1.37 17.53 -5.58
C ALA A 338 0.85 17.76 -4.14
N ALA A 339 0.08 16.82 -3.61
CA ALA A 339 -0.42 16.90 -2.24
C ALA A 339 0.72 16.91 -1.21
N LEU A 340 1.75 16.08 -1.40
CA LEU A 340 2.97 16.07 -0.57
C LEU A 340 3.69 17.42 -0.62
N VAL A 341 3.96 17.95 -1.81
CA VAL A 341 4.61 19.27 -2.00
C VAL A 341 3.85 20.38 -1.28
N LEU A 342 2.52 20.35 -1.34
CA LEU A 342 1.68 21.40 -0.76
C LEU A 342 1.39 21.25 0.73
N SER A 343 1.79 20.15 1.35
CA SER A 343 1.55 19.89 2.78
C SER A 343 2.83 19.62 3.57
N GLY A 344 3.94 19.29 2.91
CA GLY A 344 5.28 19.15 3.49
C GLY A 344 6.09 20.44 3.37
N GLY A 345 6.42 21.05 4.51
CA GLY A 345 7.07 22.37 4.59
C GLY A 345 8.47 22.46 3.95
N GLU A 346 8.75 23.67 3.44
CA GLU A 346 10.04 24.30 3.08
C GLU A 346 11.00 23.64 2.07
N ARG A 347 11.05 22.30 1.91
CA ARG A 347 12.01 21.64 1.00
C ARG A 347 11.44 21.14 -0.32
N LEU A 348 10.11 21.17 -0.49
CA LEU A 348 9.44 20.70 -1.68
C LEU A 348 9.08 21.89 -2.56
N THR A 349 9.75 22.05 -3.69
CA THR A 349 9.70 23.30 -4.46
C THR A 349 8.94 23.21 -5.79
N ASN A 350 8.85 22.02 -6.40
CA ASN A 350 8.30 21.87 -7.75
C ASN A 350 7.26 20.75 -7.83
N ILE A 351 6.22 20.94 -8.65
CA ILE A 351 5.31 19.88 -9.08
C ILE A 351 5.76 19.39 -10.45
N VAL A 352 5.61 18.10 -10.68
CA VAL A 352 5.94 17.46 -11.96
C VAL A 352 4.77 17.52 -12.95
N THR A 353 5.06 17.93 -14.18
CA THR A 353 4.17 17.77 -15.33
C THR A 353 4.08 16.30 -15.76
N LYS A 354 3.14 15.97 -16.66
CA LYS A 354 3.02 14.60 -17.21
C LYS A 354 4.27 14.22 -18.00
N GLU A 355 4.84 15.17 -18.73
CA GLU A 355 6.05 15.01 -19.52
C GLU A 355 7.28 14.82 -18.62
N GLU A 356 7.39 15.60 -17.54
CA GLU A 356 8.46 15.40 -16.55
C GLU A 356 8.30 14.09 -15.79
N TRP A 357 7.09 13.69 -15.42
CA TRP A 357 6.81 12.39 -14.80
C TRP A 357 7.31 11.24 -15.68
N TYR A 358 6.97 11.28 -16.96
CA TYR A 358 7.43 10.29 -17.93
C TYR A 358 8.95 10.27 -18.04
N ARG A 359 9.59 11.44 -18.19
CA ARG A 359 11.05 11.55 -18.31
C ARG A 359 11.77 11.02 -17.06
N LEU A 360 11.32 11.42 -15.87
CA LEU A 360 11.92 10.99 -14.60
C LEU A 360 11.74 9.49 -14.37
N GLY A 361 10.57 8.94 -14.72
CA GLY A 361 10.34 7.50 -14.66
C GLY A 361 11.25 6.72 -15.61
N ASP A 362 11.44 7.20 -16.83
CA ASP A 362 12.33 6.59 -17.83
C ASP A 362 13.80 6.63 -17.37
N GLU A 363 14.27 7.78 -16.87
CA GLU A 363 15.61 7.93 -16.32
C GLU A 363 15.88 6.99 -15.14
N LEU A 364 14.89 6.80 -14.26
CA LEU A 364 15.03 5.87 -13.14
C LEU A 364 15.11 4.41 -13.62
N LEU A 365 14.25 4.00 -14.54
CA LEU A 365 14.25 2.64 -15.06
C LEU A 365 15.58 2.29 -15.74
N LEU A 366 16.18 3.24 -16.48
CA LEU A 366 17.51 3.06 -17.06
C LEU A 366 18.59 2.88 -15.98
N ARG A 367 18.50 3.59 -14.85
CA ARG A 367 19.43 3.40 -13.72
C ARG A 367 19.28 2.04 -13.05
N PHE A 368 18.08 1.46 -13.06
CA PHE A 368 17.85 0.11 -12.55
C PHE A 368 18.37 -0.97 -13.49
N GLU A 369 18.40 -0.73 -14.81
CA GLU A 369 18.93 -1.66 -15.81
C GLU A 369 20.46 -1.84 -15.71
N ASP A 370 21.18 -0.83 -15.21
CA ASP A 370 22.63 -0.86 -15.03
C ASP A 370 23.12 -1.69 -13.81
N LEU A 371 22.21 -2.25 -13.00
CA LEU A 371 22.50 -3.09 -11.82
C LEU A 371 22.46 -4.58 -12.15
#